data_AF-A0A4R6RSU6-F1
#
_entry.id   AF-A0A4R6RSU6-F1
#
_cell.length_a   1.000
_cell.length_b   1.000
_cell.length_c   1.000
_cell.angle_alpha   90.00
_cell.angle_beta   90.00
_cell.angle_gamma   90.00
#
_symmetry.space_group_name_H-M   'P 1'
#
loop_
_entity.id
_entity.type
_entity.pdbx_description
1 polymer ?
#
loop_
_entity_poly.entity_id
_entity_poly.type
_entity_poly.pdbx_seq_one_letter_code
_entity_poly.pdbx_strand_id
1 'polypeptide(L)'
;MTDGVTVKLPAAFHALSGGRRQVPVAGDTVGAVLSGLDDAVPGVLARITEPGGALKRYVNVYRNDEDIRGLDGLDTKVTSDDVVWIIPAVAGGSDVLPTEFFTDPGPSPHAAIAELRARCPVHRIDVPPGAEAYAVLSHKVVEEALGDARLTKQVENLPAQYRDKAASNSLLVVGNLGFADPPKHTRLKKPLNKAFTPSVVAKLRPRIQDIVDDLIDGFPEHGEIDLLADFSLPMPLTVICEYLGIPVEDRPLFLHWSYVLSQDPLQHAESALKTASKEFSEYFLALADERRKDLRDDLLSELIRARDDDTMTDAELLSTLLLLIIAGHKTVANMLANGTLLLLRHPDQLAMLRADPGLIPSAIEEILRCEGSAAWASLRVAGQDMELGGVPIAKGSFVHLYLTAAGHDPDVYDDPDRFDITRSPNRHLSFGHGPHFCIGAPLGRLQGEIAFAALLRRLPDFELAVPEDEVVWLADSSLSRGLAALPLRVGRRLPR
;
A
#
# COMPACT_ATOMS: atom_id res chain seq x y z
N MET A 1 13.70 24.15 -47.19
CA MET A 1 12.77 23.80 -46.10
C MET A 1 12.80 22.29 -46.06
N THR A 2 13.40 21.72 -45.04
CA THR A 2 13.67 20.27 -44.96
C THR A 2 12.35 19.52 -44.79
N ASP A 3 12.02 18.66 -45.75
CA ASP A 3 10.92 17.70 -45.73
C ASP A 3 11.13 16.69 -44.60
N GLY A 4 10.77 17.08 -43.37
CA GLY A 4 10.90 16.25 -42.17
C GLY A 4 9.52 15.86 -41.64
N VAL A 5 9.42 14.65 -41.11
CA VAL A 5 8.26 14.16 -40.38
C VAL A 5 8.10 15.00 -39.11
N THR A 6 6.88 15.42 -38.79
CA THR A 6 6.64 16.22 -37.58
C THR A 6 6.62 15.31 -36.36
N VAL A 7 7.59 15.46 -35.47
CA VAL A 7 7.62 14.75 -34.19
C VAL A 7 7.04 15.63 -33.08
N LYS A 8 5.96 15.21 -32.44
CA LYS A 8 5.43 15.89 -31.24
C LYS A 8 6.18 15.44 -30.00
N LEU A 9 6.58 16.41 -29.19
CA LEU A 9 7.34 16.23 -27.97
C LEU A 9 6.42 16.32 -26.74
N PRO A 10 6.44 15.32 -25.85
CA PRO A 10 5.88 15.39 -24.52
C PRO A 10 6.39 16.60 -23.74
N ALA A 11 5.58 17.05 -22.78
CA ALA A 11 5.98 18.09 -21.84
C ALA A 11 7.33 17.80 -21.17
N ALA A 12 7.62 16.53 -20.86
CA ALA A 12 8.88 16.09 -20.26
C ALA A 12 10.13 16.43 -21.11
N PHE A 13 9.99 16.63 -22.43
CA PHE A 13 11.08 16.97 -23.33
C PHE A 13 11.09 18.45 -23.74
N HIS A 14 10.11 19.27 -23.32
CA HIS A 14 10.08 20.69 -23.67
C HIS A 14 11.29 21.44 -23.12
N ALA A 15 11.79 21.07 -21.94
CA ALA A 15 13.02 21.66 -21.41
C ALA A 15 14.24 21.34 -22.28
N LEU A 16 14.37 20.09 -22.75
CA LEU A 16 15.47 19.66 -23.63
C LEU A 16 15.40 20.32 -25.01
N SER A 17 14.19 20.61 -25.48
CA SER A 17 13.95 21.18 -26.80
C SER A 17 13.99 22.71 -26.83
N GLY A 18 14.27 23.37 -25.72
CA GLY A 18 14.23 24.83 -25.62
C GLY A 18 12.81 25.41 -25.70
N GLY A 19 11.82 24.67 -25.19
CA GLY A 19 10.40 25.03 -25.16
C GLY A 19 9.60 24.59 -26.41
N ARG A 20 10.25 23.94 -27.39
CA ARG A 20 9.58 23.47 -28.61
C ARG A 20 8.68 22.28 -28.30
N ARG A 21 7.42 22.34 -28.76
CA ARG A 21 6.43 21.26 -28.59
C ARG A 21 6.44 20.24 -29.72
N GLN A 22 7.06 20.59 -30.83
CA GLN A 22 7.18 19.75 -32.01
C GLN A 22 8.47 20.11 -32.75
N VAL A 23 9.10 19.11 -33.38
CA VAL A 23 10.32 19.27 -34.15
C VAL A 23 10.23 18.47 -35.45
N PRO A 24 10.65 19.03 -36.59
CA PRO A 24 10.77 18.26 -37.82
C PRO A 24 12.01 17.37 -37.74
N VAL A 25 11.87 16.10 -38.10
CA VAL A 25 12.98 15.14 -38.13
C VAL A 25 12.96 14.39 -39.45
N ALA A 26 14.13 14.23 -40.07
CA ALA A 26 14.24 13.50 -41.33
C ALA A 26 14.23 11.99 -41.07
N GLY A 27 13.53 11.24 -41.92
CA GLY A 27 13.48 9.78 -41.85
C GLY A 27 12.35 9.25 -42.73
N ASP A 28 12.56 8.06 -43.29
CA ASP A 28 11.59 7.33 -44.10
C ASP A 28 10.88 6.21 -43.33
N THR A 29 11.36 5.93 -42.12
CA THR A 29 10.79 5.00 -41.14
C THR A 29 10.71 5.64 -39.76
N VAL A 30 9.83 5.12 -38.91
CA VAL A 30 9.71 5.56 -37.51
C VAL A 30 11.04 5.41 -36.78
N GLY A 31 11.76 4.30 -36.94
CA GLY A 31 13.07 4.08 -36.34
C GLY A 31 14.12 5.09 -36.78
N ALA A 32 14.14 5.48 -38.06
CA ALA A 32 15.02 6.54 -38.56
C ALA A 32 14.65 7.91 -37.97
N VAL A 33 13.35 8.22 -37.89
CA VAL A 33 12.85 9.45 -37.26
C VAL A 33 13.20 9.51 -35.77
N LEU A 34 13.07 8.41 -35.03
CA LEU A 34 13.46 8.36 -33.62
C LEU A 34 14.97 8.45 -33.44
N SER A 35 15.74 7.84 -34.34
CA SER A 35 17.21 7.91 -34.34
C SER A 35 17.71 9.33 -34.57
N GLY A 36 17.12 10.03 -35.55
CA GLY A 36 17.44 11.43 -35.85
C GLY A 36 16.89 12.43 -34.83
N LEU A 37 16.04 11.99 -33.89
CA LEU A 37 15.48 12.88 -32.89
C LEU A 37 16.51 13.38 -31.88
N ASP A 38 17.55 12.59 -31.57
CA ASP A 38 18.61 13.08 -30.65
C ASP A 38 19.36 14.27 -31.25
N ASP A 39 19.53 14.29 -32.57
CA ASP A 39 20.19 15.42 -33.24
C ASP A 39 19.34 16.70 -33.11
N ALA A 40 18.01 16.56 -33.15
CA ALA A 40 17.08 17.68 -33.02
C ALA A 40 16.83 18.11 -31.55
N VAL A 41 16.89 17.15 -30.62
CA VAL A 41 16.67 17.31 -29.18
C VAL A 41 17.63 16.40 -28.40
N PRO A 42 18.88 16.87 -28.14
CA PRO A 42 19.91 16.03 -27.52
C PRO A 42 19.49 15.44 -26.17
N GLY A 43 19.70 14.13 -26.02
CA GLY A 43 19.41 13.38 -24.79
C GLY A 43 17.99 12.82 -24.71
N VAL A 44 17.15 13.00 -25.74
CA VAL A 44 15.82 12.38 -25.80
C VAL A 44 15.94 10.88 -25.98
N LEU A 45 16.83 10.38 -26.85
CA LEU A 45 16.97 8.95 -27.10
C LEU A 45 17.32 8.18 -25.84
N ALA A 46 18.29 8.67 -25.06
CA ALA A 46 18.68 8.08 -23.78
C ALA A 46 17.51 7.97 -22.77
N ARG A 47 16.47 8.81 -22.91
CA ARG A 47 15.28 8.76 -22.07
C ARG A 47 14.23 7.77 -22.58
N ILE A 48 14.23 7.45 -23.87
CA ILE A 48 13.20 6.61 -24.49
C ILE A 48 13.69 5.24 -24.95
N THR A 49 15.00 4.95 -24.90
CA THR A 49 15.56 3.62 -25.22
C THR A 49 16.26 2.94 -24.03
N GLU A 50 16.23 1.61 -24.03
CA GLU A 50 17.02 0.75 -23.14
C GLU A 50 18.50 0.73 -23.57
N PRO A 51 19.43 0.34 -22.67
CA PRO A 51 20.81 0.02 -23.06
C PRO A 51 20.82 -1.07 -24.16
N GLY A 52 21.14 -0.67 -25.39
CA GLY A 52 21.04 -1.54 -26.58
C GLY A 52 20.17 -0.98 -27.71
N GLY A 53 19.50 0.16 -27.50
CA GLY A 53 18.83 0.94 -28.55
C GLY A 53 17.36 0.56 -28.81
N ALA A 54 16.85 -0.49 -28.17
CA ALA A 54 15.41 -0.79 -28.18
C ALA A 54 14.63 0.28 -27.42
N LEU A 55 13.43 0.63 -27.86
CA LEU A 55 12.55 1.52 -27.09
C LEU A 55 12.25 0.91 -25.72
N LYS A 56 12.22 1.75 -24.69
CA LYS A 56 11.78 1.34 -23.36
C LYS A 56 10.34 0.86 -23.45
N ARG A 57 10.02 -0.19 -22.69
CA ARG A 57 8.70 -0.86 -22.69
C ARG A 57 7.53 0.11 -22.49
N TYR A 58 7.78 1.21 -21.79
CA TYR A 58 6.83 2.28 -21.46
C TYR A 58 6.98 3.51 -22.35
N VAL A 59 7.45 3.37 -23.59
CA VAL A 59 7.40 4.45 -24.58
C VAL A 59 6.50 4.00 -25.73
N ASN A 60 5.38 4.68 -25.89
CA ASN A 60 4.50 4.49 -27.02
C ASN A 60 4.92 5.42 -28.15
N VAL A 61 4.85 4.90 -29.37
CA VAL A 61 5.05 5.69 -30.57
C VAL A 61 3.77 5.62 -31.37
N TYR A 62 3.21 6.77 -31.69
CA TYR A 62 2.03 6.88 -32.53
C TYR A 62 2.39 7.49 -33.88
N ARG A 63 1.71 7.03 -34.92
CA ARG A 63 1.70 7.69 -36.24
C ARG A 63 0.27 8.13 -36.53
N ASN A 64 0.02 9.43 -36.67
CA ASN A 64 -1.33 9.97 -36.91
C ASN A 64 -2.41 9.36 -36.00
N ASP A 65 -2.09 9.25 -34.70
CA ASP A 65 -2.96 8.71 -33.64
C ASP A 65 -3.12 7.16 -33.62
N GLU A 66 -2.43 6.42 -34.49
CA GLU A 66 -2.34 4.94 -34.46
C GLU A 66 -1.14 4.48 -33.62
N ASP A 67 -1.34 3.62 -32.60
CA ASP A 67 -0.26 2.96 -31.84
C ASP A 67 0.37 1.86 -32.70
N ILE A 68 1.67 2.01 -32.99
CA ILE A 68 2.39 1.17 -33.96
C ILE A 68 3.39 0.20 -33.30
N ARG A 69 3.18 -0.22 -32.04
CA ARG A 69 4.06 -1.21 -31.39
C ARG A 69 3.94 -2.62 -32.00
N GLY A 70 5.04 -3.19 -32.49
CA GLY A 70 5.14 -4.55 -33.05
C GLY A 70 6.48 -4.83 -33.74
N LEU A 71 6.73 -6.07 -34.20
CA LEU A 71 7.99 -6.50 -34.88
C LEU A 71 8.35 -5.62 -36.09
N ASP A 72 7.36 -5.01 -36.75
CA ASP A 72 7.54 -4.08 -37.88
C ASP A 72 7.40 -2.59 -37.46
N GLY A 73 7.18 -2.29 -36.18
CA GLY A 73 6.75 -0.97 -35.69
C GLY A 73 7.75 0.16 -35.96
N LEU A 74 9.02 -0.07 -35.65
CA LEU A 74 10.09 0.88 -35.98
C LEU A 74 10.38 0.93 -37.49
N ASP A 75 10.11 -0.15 -38.22
CA ASP A 75 10.27 -0.21 -39.68
C ASP A 75 9.05 0.39 -40.42
N THR A 76 8.03 0.85 -39.69
CA THR A 76 6.84 1.50 -40.25
C THR A 76 7.27 2.73 -41.06
N LYS A 77 6.89 2.75 -42.35
CA LYS A 77 7.19 3.87 -43.25
C LYS A 77 6.40 5.11 -42.87
N VAL A 78 7.07 6.27 -42.98
CA VAL A 78 6.50 7.59 -42.72
C VAL A 78 6.81 8.55 -43.86
N THR A 79 5.95 9.54 -44.07
CA THR A 79 6.10 10.63 -45.04
C THR A 79 6.11 11.98 -44.33
N SER A 80 6.43 13.05 -45.04
CA SER A 80 6.41 14.43 -44.50
C SER A 80 5.04 14.89 -43.99
N ASP A 81 3.96 14.23 -44.42
CA ASP A 81 2.59 14.52 -43.97
C ASP A 81 2.24 13.80 -42.66
N ASP A 82 3.06 12.82 -42.25
CA ASP A 82 2.85 12.10 -41.01
C ASP A 82 3.28 12.91 -39.78
N VAL A 83 2.54 12.67 -38.70
CA VAL A 83 2.88 13.17 -37.37
C VAL A 83 3.23 11.98 -36.48
N VAL A 84 4.47 11.94 -36.01
CA VAL A 84 4.94 10.93 -35.05
C VAL A 84 4.84 11.51 -33.64
N TRP A 85 4.20 10.81 -32.72
CA TRP A 85 4.21 11.18 -31.30
C TRP A 85 4.99 10.15 -30.53
N ILE A 86 5.93 10.62 -29.72
CA ILE A 86 6.60 9.79 -28.73
C ILE A 86 5.94 10.13 -27.42
N ILE A 87 5.20 9.20 -26.86
CA ILE A 87 4.54 9.38 -25.59
C ILE A 87 5.27 8.44 -24.63
N PRO A 88 6.03 8.94 -23.63
CA PRO A 88 6.30 8.16 -22.44
C PRO A 88 4.94 7.67 -22.04
N ALA A 89 4.71 6.36 -22.12
CA ALA A 89 3.48 5.71 -21.78
C ALA A 89 3.23 6.04 -20.31
N VAL A 90 2.64 7.19 -20.02
CA VAL A 90 1.34 7.25 -19.38
C VAL A 90 0.38 6.75 -20.45
N ALA A 91 -0.71 6.07 -20.11
CA ALA A 91 -1.82 6.02 -21.05
C ALA A 91 -2.17 7.48 -21.43
N GLY A 92 -1.67 7.91 -22.58
CA GLY A 92 -1.94 9.18 -23.25
C GLY A 92 -3.07 9.03 -24.27
N GLY A 93 -3.94 8.04 -24.04
CA GLY A 93 -5.35 8.08 -24.42
C GLY A 93 -6.16 8.49 -23.20
N SER A 94 -7.44 8.78 -23.37
CA SER A 94 -8.43 9.17 -22.37
C SER A 94 -8.61 8.29 -21.12
N ASP A 95 -7.76 7.28 -20.89
CA ASP A 95 -8.00 6.21 -19.92
C ASP A 95 -7.39 6.56 -18.57
N VAL A 96 -8.08 7.45 -17.86
CA VAL A 96 -7.89 7.63 -16.42
C VAL A 96 -8.44 6.39 -15.72
N LEU A 97 -7.63 5.72 -14.91
CA LEU A 97 -8.11 4.58 -14.12
C LEU A 97 -9.28 5.03 -13.24
N PRO A 98 -10.40 4.30 -13.25
CA PRO A 98 -11.61 4.71 -12.54
C PRO A 98 -11.40 4.66 -11.03
N THR A 99 -12.22 5.38 -10.27
CA THR A 99 -12.14 5.43 -8.80
C THR A 99 -12.25 4.02 -8.19
N GLU A 100 -13.08 3.18 -8.80
CA GLU A 100 -13.34 1.79 -8.44
C GLU A 100 -12.08 0.92 -8.47
N PHE A 101 -11.07 1.27 -9.27
CA PHE A 101 -9.78 0.58 -9.25
C PHE A 101 -9.09 0.65 -7.86
N PHE A 102 -9.39 1.70 -7.09
CA PHE A 102 -8.95 1.85 -5.71
C PHE A 102 -10.01 1.34 -4.72
N THR A 103 -11.27 1.74 -4.89
CA THR A 103 -12.32 1.55 -3.87
C THR A 103 -13.06 0.22 -3.94
N ASP A 104 -13.08 -0.42 -5.10
CA ASP A 104 -13.75 -1.70 -5.34
C ASP A 104 -12.97 -2.56 -6.36
N PRO A 105 -11.78 -3.07 -5.98
CA PRO A 105 -10.93 -3.83 -6.89
C PRO A 105 -11.46 -5.25 -7.18
N GLY A 106 -12.55 -5.68 -6.52
CA GLY A 106 -13.09 -7.04 -6.64
C GLY A 106 -12.15 -8.13 -6.09
N PRO A 107 -12.49 -9.42 -6.30
CA PRO A 107 -11.78 -10.54 -5.69
C PRO A 107 -10.45 -10.90 -6.35
N SER A 108 -10.26 -10.59 -7.65
CA SER A 108 -9.07 -10.97 -8.42
C SER A 108 -8.60 -9.84 -9.35
N PRO A 109 -8.02 -8.76 -8.81
CA PRO A 109 -7.60 -7.62 -9.62
C PRO A 109 -6.30 -7.89 -10.42
N HIS A 110 -5.57 -8.96 -10.11
CA HIS A 110 -4.18 -9.19 -10.52
C HIS A 110 -3.96 -9.25 -12.04
N ALA A 111 -4.85 -9.92 -12.78
CA ALA A 111 -4.75 -10.01 -14.24
C ALA A 111 -4.90 -8.64 -14.93
N ALA A 112 -5.88 -7.84 -14.50
CA ALA A 112 -6.08 -6.49 -15.01
C ALA A 112 -4.90 -5.57 -14.65
N ILE A 113 -4.37 -5.70 -13.43
CA ILE A 113 -3.17 -4.99 -12.99
C ILE A 113 -1.96 -5.36 -13.85
N ALA A 114 -1.77 -6.65 -14.17
CA ALA A 114 -0.65 -7.11 -14.98
C ALA A 114 -0.71 -6.52 -16.39
N GLU A 115 -1.89 -6.44 -16.99
CA GLU A 115 -2.09 -5.79 -18.30
C GLU A 115 -1.76 -4.29 -18.24
N LEU A 116 -2.24 -3.58 -17.21
CA LEU A 116 -1.95 -2.16 -17.02
C LEU A 116 -0.45 -1.91 -16.82
N ARG A 117 0.18 -2.68 -15.92
CA ARG A 117 1.61 -2.59 -15.62
C ARG A 117 2.47 -2.88 -16.86
N ALA A 118 2.06 -3.86 -17.68
CA ALA A 118 2.77 -4.21 -18.92
C ALA A 118 2.78 -3.07 -19.95
N ARG A 119 1.72 -2.23 -19.96
CA ARG A 119 1.64 -1.05 -20.81
C ARG A 119 2.47 0.11 -20.26
N CYS A 120 2.43 0.31 -18.95
CA CYS A 120 3.06 1.45 -18.28
C CYS A 120 3.20 1.23 -16.75
N PRO A 121 4.30 1.69 -16.12
CA PRO A 121 4.48 1.60 -14.68
C PRO A 121 3.68 2.64 -13.86
N VAL A 122 3.25 3.76 -14.46
CA VAL A 122 2.58 4.90 -13.80
C VAL A 122 1.37 5.42 -14.60
N HIS A 123 0.16 5.18 -14.10
CA HIS A 123 -1.09 5.56 -14.78
C HIS A 123 -1.78 6.74 -14.13
N ARG A 124 -2.57 7.50 -14.88
CA ARG A 124 -3.54 8.44 -14.31
C ARG A 124 -4.63 7.66 -13.58
N ILE A 125 -5.08 8.15 -12.42
CA ILE A 125 -6.19 7.56 -11.66
C ILE A 125 -7.09 8.66 -11.12
N ASP A 126 -8.40 8.42 -11.05
CA ASP A 126 -9.39 9.38 -10.58
C ASP A 126 -9.57 9.32 -9.04
N VAL A 127 -8.47 9.36 -8.29
CA VAL A 127 -8.49 9.21 -6.82
C VAL A 127 -7.73 10.34 -6.12
N PRO A 128 -8.38 11.18 -5.30
CA PRO A 128 -9.84 11.29 -5.16
C PRO A 128 -10.49 11.82 -6.47
N PRO A 129 -11.81 11.66 -6.67
CA PRO A 129 -12.47 12.06 -7.91
C PRO A 129 -12.21 13.53 -8.29
N GLY A 130 -11.82 13.74 -9.54
CA GLY A 130 -11.48 15.05 -10.11
C GLY A 130 -10.09 15.58 -9.76
N ALA A 131 -9.28 14.86 -8.97
CA ALA A 131 -7.93 15.28 -8.64
C ALA A 131 -6.91 14.98 -9.74
N GLU A 132 -5.80 15.71 -9.71
CA GLU A 132 -4.61 15.29 -10.44
C GLU A 132 -3.93 14.17 -9.63
N ALA A 133 -4.04 12.92 -10.09
CA ALA A 133 -3.51 11.76 -9.39
C ALA A 133 -2.93 10.68 -10.32
N TYR A 134 -1.98 9.93 -9.77
CA TYR A 134 -1.26 8.88 -10.47
C TYR A 134 -1.20 7.59 -9.62
N ALA A 135 -1.35 6.43 -10.24
CA ALA A 135 -1.15 5.11 -9.66
C ALA A 135 0.16 4.49 -10.18
N VAL A 136 1.02 4.04 -9.27
CA VAL A 136 2.32 3.41 -9.59
C VAL A 136 2.21 1.90 -9.37
N LEU A 137 2.46 1.11 -10.41
CA LEU A 137 2.15 -0.33 -10.45
C LEU A 137 3.37 -1.25 -10.46
N SER A 138 4.50 -0.80 -11.02
CA SER A 138 5.71 -1.63 -11.11
C SER A 138 6.49 -1.63 -9.80
N HIS A 139 7.06 -2.77 -9.41
CA HIS A 139 7.82 -2.93 -8.18
C HIS A 139 8.96 -1.92 -8.05
N LYS A 140 9.79 -1.79 -9.10
CA LYS A 140 10.97 -0.90 -9.09
C LYS A 140 10.57 0.56 -8.85
N VAL A 141 9.55 1.05 -9.55
CA VAL A 141 9.10 2.45 -9.42
C VAL A 141 8.37 2.68 -8.10
N VAL A 142 7.64 1.68 -7.59
CA VAL A 142 7.06 1.73 -6.23
C VAL A 142 8.16 1.82 -5.18
N GLU A 143 9.21 0.99 -5.27
CA GLU A 143 10.35 1.03 -4.34
C GLU A 143 11.06 2.39 -4.35
N GLU A 144 11.34 2.94 -5.54
CA GLU A 144 11.89 4.29 -5.71
C GLU A 144 11.01 5.35 -5.03
N ALA A 145 9.71 5.36 -5.36
CA ALA A 145 8.75 6.33 -4.84
C ALA A 145 8.50 6.20 -3.33
N LEU A 146 8.70 5.01 -2.75
CA LEU A 146 8.58 4.80 -1.31
C LEU A 146 9.66 5.58 -0.53
N GLY A 147 10.86 5.74 -1.11
CA GLY A 147 12.01 6.44 -0.53
C GLY A 147 12.27 7.87 -1.05
N ASP A 148 11.54 8.33 -2.08
CA ASP A 148 11.75 9.64 -2.70
C ASP A 148 11.24 10.80 -1.85
N ALA A 149 12.15 11.66 -1.38
CA ALA A 149 11.83 12.82 -0.56
C ALA A 149 11.03 13.92 -1.29
N ARG A 150 10.92 13.88 -2.62
CA ARG A 150 10.05 14.78 -3.40
C ARG A 150 8.57 14.44 -3.21
N LEU A 151 8.26 13.22 -2.79
CA LEU A 151 6.92 12.75 -2.47
C LEU A 151 6.65 12.92 -0.98
N THR A 152 6.05 14.05 -0.63
CA THR A 152 5.77 14.43 0.76
C THR A 152 4.54 13.71 1.30
N LYS A 153 4.59 13.38 2.59
CA LYS A 153 3.48 12.79 3.34
C LYS A 153 2.74 13.79 4.23
N GLN A 154 3.10 15.06 4.12
CA GLN A 154 2.54 16.15 4.92
C GLN A 154 1.28 16.73 4.28
N VAL A 155 0.18 16.73 5.03
CA VAL A 155 -1.12 17.22 4.57
C VAL A 155 -1.06 18.69 4.12
N GLU A 156 -0.13 19.48 4.68
CA GLU A 156 0.07 20.89 4.37
C GLU A 156 0.49 21.15 2.92
N ASN A 157 1.07 20.13 2.25
CA ASN A 157 1.52 20.20 0.86
C ASN A 157 0.43 19.81 -0.14
N LEU A 158 -0.75 19.41 0.31
CA LEU A 158 -1.90 19.19 -0.57
C LEU A 158 -2.41 20.51 -1.16
N PRO A 159 -3.02 20.49 -2.36
CA PRO A 159 -3.80 21.62 -2.86
C PRO A 159 -4.87 22.03 -1.84
N ALA A 160 -5.11 23.34 -1.71
CA ALA A 160 -5.89 23.92 -0.59
C ALA A 160 -7.25 23.24 -0.36
N GLN A 161 -8.00 22.95 -1.43
CA GLN A 161 -9.29 22.28 -1.36
C GLN A 161 -9.24 20.88 -0.71
N TYR A 162 -8.15 20.13 -0.93
CA TYR A 162 -7.96 18.81 -0.32
C TYR A 162 -7.33 18.93 1.07
N ARG A 163 -6.37 19.83 1.26
CA ARG A 163 -5.74 20.09 2.56
C ARG A 163 -6.78 20.45 3.62
N ASP A 164 -7.64 21.43 3.33
CA ASP A 164 -8.57 21.99 4.30
C ASP A 164 -9.66 20.96 4.67
N LYS A 165 -10.07 20.12 3.71
CA LYS A 165 -10.97 18.99 3.94
C LYS A 165 -10.29 17.89 4.77
N ALA A 166 -9.08 17.47 4.40
CA ALA A 166 -8.37 16.41 5.11
C ALA A 166 -8.05 16.78 6.56
N ALA A 167 -7.50 17.98 6.78
CA ALA A 167 -7.12 18.47 8.10
C ALA A 167 -8.33 18.72 9.02
N SER A 168 -9.49 19.10 8.47
CA SER A 168 -10.69 19.32 9.27
C SER A 168 -11.45 18.02 9.60
N ASN A 169 -11.22 16.96 8.84
CA ASN A 169 -11.98 15.72 8.95
C ASN A 169 -11.23 14.60 9.68
N SER A 170 -9.90 14.56 9.66
CA SER A 170 -9.17 13.39 10.20
C SER A 170 -8.00 13.76 11.09
N LEU A 171 -8.05 13.27 12.34
CA LEU A 171 -6.92 13.28 13.27
C LEU A 171 -5.73 12.44 12.76
N LEU A 172 -5.98 11.42 11.94
CA LEU A 172 -4.95 10.49 11.47
C LEU A 172 -3.93 11.16 10.55
N VAL A 173 -4.32 12.17 9.77
CA VAL A 173 -3.43 12.81 8.78
C VAL A 173 -2.67 14.00 9.36
N VAL A 174 -2.88 14.34 10.63
CA VAL A 174 -2.33 15.54 11.29
C VAL A 174 -1.40 15.18 12.45
N GLY A 175 -0.13 14.88 12.15
CA GLY A 175 0.93 14.95 13.18
C GLY A 175 1.42 13.63 13.78
N ASN A 176 1.42 12.53 13.03
CA ASN A 176 2.17 11.33 13.39
C ASN A 176 3.28 11.02 12.37
N LEU A 177 4.18 10.08 12.70
CA LEU A 177 5.27 9.67 11.81
C LEU A 177 4.83 9.09 10.46
N GLY A 178 3.59 8.62 10.32
CA GLY A 178 3.04 8.13 9.07
C GLY A 178 2.69 9.24 8.06
N PHE A 179 2.55 10.48 8.52
CA PHE A 179 2.14 11.67 7.75
C PHE A 179 3.09 12.85 7.99
N ALA A 180 4.40 12.56 8.09
CA ALA A 180 5.43 13.57 8.32
C ALA A 180 6.66 13.25 7.50
N ASP A 181 7.34 14.27 6.97
CA ASP A 181 8.65 14.11 6.35
C ASP A 181 9.78 14.48 7.34
N PRO A 182 11.04 14.07 7.11
CA PRO A 182 12.17 14.58 7.88
C PRO A 182 12.26 16.12 7.84
N PRO A 183 12.60 16.80 8.96
CA PRO A 183 13.01 16.24 10.25
C PRO A 183 11.85 15.90 11.20
N LYS A 184 10.60 16.30 10.91
CA LYS A 184 9.42 16.03 11.75
C LYS A 184 9.22 14.52 11.95
N HIS A 185 9.35 13.73 10.88
CA HIS A 185 9.35 12.27 10.93
C HIS A 185 10.32 11.71 11.97
N THR A 186 11.59 12.15 11.94
CA THR A 186 12.63 11.66 12.83
C THR A 186 12.31 11.96 14.29
N ARG A 187 11.79 13.17 14.57
CA ARG A 187 11.34 13.57 15.92
C ARG A 187 10.19 12.68 16.40
N LEU A 188 9.15 12.49 15.59
CA LEU A 188 7.96 11.71 15.96
C LEU A 188 8.22 10.20 16.07
N LYS A 189 9.18 9.68 15.30
CA LYS A 189 9.56 8.26 15.33
C LYS A 189 10.45 7.91 16.54
N LYS A 190 11.20 8.88 17.06
CA LYS A 190 12.21 8.65 18.11
C LYS A 190 11.65 8.00 19.40
N PRO A 191 10.51 8.43 19.97
CA PRO A 191 9.94 7.77 21.16
C PRO A 191 9.55 6.30 20.91
N LEU A 192 9.17 5.96 19.68
CA LEU A 192 8.66 4.63 19.33
C LEU A 192 9.77 3.61 19.01
N ASN A 193 10.96 4.07 18.59
CA ASN A 193 12.01 3.20 18.08
C ASN A 193 12.40 2.06 19.03
N LYS A 194 12.45 2.31 20.35
CA LYS A 194 12.83 1.29 21.33
C LYS A 194 11.73 0.24 21.53
N ALA A 195 10.48 0.67 21.55
CA ALA A 195 9.32 -0.18 21.79
C ALA A 195 9.21 -1.29 20.75
N PHE A 196 9.42 -0.97 19.47
CA PHE A 196 9.22 -1.92 18.37
C PHE A 196 10.50 -2.64 17.90
N THR A 197 11.57 -2.63 18.71
CA THR A 197 12.77 -3.43 18.37
C THR A 197 12.46 -4.93 18.43
N PRO A 198 13.12 -5.77 17.61
CA PRO A 198 12.89 -7.21 17.63
C PRO A 198 13.06 -7.86 19.01
N SER A 199 14.00 -7.37 19.82
CA SER A 199 14.26 -7.89 21.16
C SER A 199 13.18 -7.53 22.19
N VAL A 200 12.54 -6.36 22.06
CA VAL A 200 11.41 -5.96 22.92
C VAL A 200 10.15 -6.72 22.50
N VAL A 201 9.87 -6.75 21.20
CA VAL A 201 8.72 -7.47 20.63
C VAL A 201 8.75 -8.96 20.97
N ALA A 202 9.92 -9.61 20.91
CA ALA A 202 10.04 -11.03 21.24
C ALA A 202 9.58 -11.38 22.67
N LYS A 203 9.65 -10.43 23.62
CA LYS A 203 9.18 -10.63 25.00
C LYS A 203 7.66 -10.70 25.11
N LEU A 204 6.93 -10.23 24.10
CA LEU A 204 5.46 -10.28 24.06
C LEU A 204 4.94 -11.67 23.68
N ARG A 205 5.79 -12.56 23.15
CA ARG A 205 5.40 -13.90 22.66
C ARG A 205 4.52 -14.69 23.65
N PRO A 206 4.85 -14.82 24.96
CA PRO A 206 4.01 -15.58 25.88
C PRO A 206 2.60 -14.99 26.00
N ARG A 207 2.49 -13.67 26.12
CA ARG A 207 1.19 -13.02 26.26
C ARG A 207 0.36 -13.09 24.97
N ILE A 208 1.01 -12.95 23.81
CA ILE A 208 0.35 -13.12 22.51
C ILE A 208 -0.17 -14.57 22.36
N GLN A 209 0.61 -15.56 22.80
CA GLN A 209 0.18 -16.96 22.81
C GLN A 209 -1.06 -17.17 23.68
N ASP A 210 -1.08 -16.62 24.90
CA ASP A 210 -2.25 -16.70 25.78
C ASP A 210 -3.51 -16.09 25.13
N ILE A 211 -3.39 -14.90 24.52
CA ILE A 211 -4.50 -14.24 23.82
C ILE A 211 -5.03 -15.12 22.67
N VAL A 212 -4.13 -15.72 21.89
CA VAL A 212 -4.50 -16.62 20.78
C VAL A 212 -5.22 -17.86 21.31
N ASP A 213 -4.69 -18.48 22.37
CA ASP A 213 -5.29 -19.67 22.96
C ASP A 213 -6.65 -19.39 23.61
N ASP A 214 -6.79 -18.25 24.30
CA ASP A 214 -8.04 -17.83 24.92
C ASP A 214 -9.13 -17.57 23.88
N LEU A 215 -8.78 -16.99 22.72
CA LEU A 215 -9.72 -16.81 21.61
C LEU A 215 -10.13 -18.15 20.97
N ILE A 216 -9.17 -19.04 20.72
CA ILE A 216 -9.48 -20.39 20.17
C ILE A 216 -10.32 -21.20 21.18
N ASP A 217 -10.08 -21.05 22.49
CA ASP A 217 -10.89 -21.67 23.56
C ASP A 217 -12.34 -21.15 23.60
N GLY A 218 -12.62 -20.00 22.97
CA GLY A 218 -13.97 -19.49 22.76
C GLY A 218 -14.74 -20.12 21.59
N PHE A 219 -14.06 -20.76 20.63
CA PHE A 219 -14.72 -21.29 19.43
C PHE A 219 -15.67 -22.46 19.72
N PRO A 220 -16.82 -22.55 19.02
CA PRO A 220 -17.69 -23.72 19.10
C PRO A 220 -17.01 -24.92 18.43
N GLU A 221 -16.69 -25.97 19.20
CA GLU A 221 -16.21 -27.22 18.61
C GLU A 221 -17.27 -27.81 17.68
N HIS A 222 -16.87 -28.21 16.47
CA HIS A 222 -17.78 -28.61 15.38
C HIS A 222 -18.82 -27.55 14.96
N GLY A 223 -18.64 -26.28 15.36
CA GLY A 223 -19.48 -25.17 14.96
C GLY A 223 -18.89 -24.35 13.82
N GLU A 224 -19.52 -23.20 13.60
CA GLU A 224 -19.11 -22.20 12.61
C GLU A 224 -18.70 -20.90 13.32
N ILE A 225 -17.73 -20.19 12.73
CA ILE A 225 -17.25 -18.88 13.17
C ILE A 225 -17.09 -17.97 11.96
N ASP A 226 -17.07 -16.66 12.17
CA ASP A 226 -16.42 -15.73 11.25
C ASP A 226 -15.00 -15.48 11.75
N LEU A 227 -13.98 -16.02 11.07
CA LEU A 227 -12.60 -15.87 11.52
C LEU A 227 -12.21 -14.39 11.68
N LEU A 228 -12.75 -13.50 10.84
CA LEU A 228 -12.44 -12.07 10.92
C LEU A 228 -12.95 -11.48 12.24
N ALA A 229 -14.25 -11.62 12.53
CA ALA A 229 -14.88 -11.06 13.73
C ALA A 229 -14.45 -11.78 15.01
N ASP A 230 -14.34 -13.11 14.98
CA ASP A 230 -14.14 -13.95 16.17
C ASP A 230 -12.66 -14.09 16.55
N PHE A 231 -11.72 -13.80 15.64
CA PHE A 231 -10.29 -13.99 15.89
C PHE A 231 -9.39 -12.91 15.30
N SER A 232 -9.44 -12.68 13.99
CA SER A 232 -8.45 -11.84 13.30
C SER A 232 -8.53 -10.37 13.69
N LEU A 233 -9.70 -9.82 13.98
CA LEU A 233 -9.87 -8.48 14.55
C LEU A 233 -9.55 -8.41 16.05
N PRO A 234 -10.14 -9.25 16.93
CA PRO A 234 -9.93 -9.14 18.36
C PRO A 234 -8.50 -9.47 18.81
N MET A 235 -7.81 -10.42 18.16
CA MET A 235 -6.47 -10.87 18.55
C MET A 235 -5.45 -9.72 18.56
N PRO A 236 -5.14 -9.07 17.42
CA PRO A 236 -4.12 -8.03 17.40
C PRO A 236 -4.58 -6.73 18.06
N LEU A 237 -5.90 -6.49 18.14
CA LEU A 237 -6.43 -5.35 18.90
C LEU A 237 -6.16 -5.52 20.40
N THR A 238 -6.33 -6.72 20.95
CA THR A 238 -5.99 -7.03 22.34
C THR A 238 -4.50 -6.80 22.59
N VAL A 239 -3.65 -7.29 21.69
CA VAL A 239 -2.19 -7.14 21.79
C VAL A 239 -1.78 -5.67 21.82
N ILE A 240 -2.28 -4.83 20.90
CA ILE A 240 -1.90 -3.41 20.86
C ILE A 240 -2.50 -2.62 22.03
N CYS A 241 -3.72 -2.94 22.48
CA CYS A 241 -4.33 -2.33 23.66
C CYS A 241 -3.50 -2.63 24.92
N GLU A 242 -3.17 -3.89 25.18
CA GLU A 242 -2.34 -4.25 26.34
C GLU A 242 -0.95 -3.62 26.24
N TYR A 243 -0.36 -3.58 25.04
CA TYR A 243 0.97 -3.01 24.84
C TYR A 243 1.01 -1.48 25.02
N LEU A 244 -0.07 -0.79 24.67
CA LEU A 244 -0.27 0.64 24.97
C LEU A 244 -0.67 0.87 26.44
N GLY A 245 -1.10 -0.16 27.16
CA GLY A 245 -1.66 -0.01 28.50
C GLY A 245 -3.07 0.61 28.47
N ILE A 246 -3.88 0.26 27.47
CA ILE A 246 -5.27 0.67 27.32
C ILE A 246 -6.19 -0.43 27.89
N PRO A 247 -7.28 -0.09 28.62
CA PRO A 247 -8.27 -1.06 29.07
C PRO A 247 -8.84 -1.91 27.92
N VAL A 248 -8.82 -3.24 28.07
CA VAL A 248 -9.28 -4.17 27.02
C VAL A 248 -10.81 -4.18 26.92
N GLU A 249 -11.50 -3.77 27.98
CA GLU A 249 -12.95 -3.67 28.06
C GLU A 249 -13.52 -2.66 27.05
N ASP A 250 -12.72 -1.66 26.66
CA ASP A 250 -13.08 -0.61 25.70
C ASP A 250 -12.89 -1.03 24.22
N ARG A 251 -12.55 -2.31 23.97
CA ARG A 251 -12.34 -2.87 22.62
C ARG A 251 -13.42 -2.50 21.60
N PRO A 252 -14.74 -2.54 21.91
CA PRO A 252 -15.76 -2.17 20.94
C PRO A 252 -15.64 -0.73 20.42
N LEU A 253 -15.20 0.20 21.27
CA LEU A 253 -14.95 1.59 20.87
C LEU A 253 -13.79 1.68 19.87
N PHE A 254 -12.69 0.99 20.16
CA PHE A 254 -11.51 1.01 19.29
C PHE A 254 -11.75 0.34 17.93
N LEU A 255 -12.55 -0.72 17.87
CA LEU A 255 -12.97 -1.32 16.60
C LEU A 255 -13.75 -0.30 15.75
N HIS A 256 -14.74 0.37 16.36
CA HIS A 256 -15.55 1.36 15.68
C HIS A 256 -14.72 2.55 15.19
N TRP A 257 -13.97 3.19 16.08
CA TRP A 257 -13.14 4.35 15.72
C TRP A 257 -12.08 3.99 14.70
N SER A 258 -11.45 2.82 14.81
CA SER A 258 -10.45 2.39 13.84
C SER A 258 -11.04 2.15 12.46
N TYR A 259 -12.22 1.56 12.37
CA TYR A 259 -12.90 1.38 11.10
C TYR A 259 -13.18 2.74 10.43
N VAL A 260 -13.85 3.65 11.16
CA VAL A 260 -14.24 4.97 10.65
C VAL A 260 -13.02 5.84 10.31
N LEU A 261 -12.06 5.99 11.23
CA LEU A 261 -10.92 6.90 11.09
C LEU A 261 -9.82 6.37 10.16
N SER A 262 -9.92 5.12 9.70
CA SER A 262 -9.04 4.58 8.64
C SER A 262 -9.53 4.87 7.22
N GLN A 263 -10.74 5.38 7.06
CA GLN A 263 -11.30 5.76 5.76
C GLN A 263 -10.66 7.05 5.24
N ASP A 264 -10.64 7.23 3.91
CA ASP A 264 -10.08 8.44 3.30
C ASP A 264 -10.95 9.67 3.62
N PRO A 265 -10.42 10.71 4.30
CA PRO A 265 -11.18 11.93 4.61
C PRO A 265 -11.62 12.74 3.40
N LEU A 266 -11.08 12.46 2.21
CA LEU A 266 -11.48 13.10 0.96
C LEU A 266 -12.70 12.43 0.32
N GLN A 267 -12.98 11.16 0.66
CA GLN A 267 -14.02 10.34 0.02
C GLN A 267 -15.14 9.91 0.99
N HIS A 268 -14.83 9.74 2.28
CA HIS A 268 -15.78 9.25 3.27
C HIS A 268 -16.65 10.35 3.90
N ALA A 269 -17.70 9.94 4.62
CA ALA A 269 -18.65 10.85 5.27
C ALA A 269 -17.97 11.71 6.36
N GLU A 270 -17.95 13.02 6.14
CA GLU A 270 -17.30 14.02 7.00
C GLU A 270 -17.83 14.02 8.45
N SER A 271 -19.15 13.91 8.63
CA SER A 271 -19.76 13.91 9.97
C SER A 271 -19.33 12.71 10.81
N ALA A 272 -19.19 11.53 10.21
CA ALA A 272 -18.74 10.32 10.89
C ALA A 272 -17.29 10.47 11.37
N LEU A 273 -16.40 10.95 10.49
CA LEU A 273 -14.99 11.17 10.81
C LEU A 273 -14.78 12.21 11.92
N LYS A 274 -15.53 13.32 11.87
CA LYS A 274 -15.46 14.38 12.90
C LYS A 274 -15.95 13.89 14.26
N THR A 275 -17.07 13.16 14.30
CA THR A 275 -17.59 12.58 15.54
C THR A 275 -16.61 11.59 16.14
N ALA A 276 -16.12 10.63 15.35
CA ALA A 276 -15.15 9.64 15.82
C ALA A 276 -13.84 10.30 16.28
N SER A 277 -13.34 11.33 15.57
CA SER A 277 -12.13 12.07 15.98
C SER A 277 -12.30 12.77 17.32
N LYS A 278 -13.48 13.36 17.55
CA LYS A 278 -13.81 14.05 18.81
C LYS A 278 -13.87 13.06 19.97
N GLU A 279 -14.64 11.97 19.83
CA GLU A 279 -14.80 10.94 20.87
C GLU A 279 -13.46 10.30 21.22
N PHE A 280 -12.66 9.94 20.20
CA PHE A 280 -11.31 9.42 20.38
C PHE A 280 -10.42 10.39 21.16
N SER A 281 -10.46 11.68 20.81
CA SER A 281 -9.66 12.71 21.48
C SER A 281 -10.07 12.89 22.95
N GLU A 282 -11.37 12.96 23.24
CA GLU A 282 -11.89 13.10 24.61
C GLU A 282 -11.50 11.90 25.48
N TYR A 283 -11.59 10.68 24.94
CA TYR A 283 -11.19 9.45 25.63
C TYR A 283 -9.69 9.46 25.96
N PHE A 284 -8.82 9.70 24.97
CA PHE A 284 -7.38 9.60 25.19
C PHE A 284 -6.80 10.75 26.01
N LEU A 285 -7.41 11.94 25.98
CA LEU A 285 -7.03 13.01 26.90
C LEU A 285 -7.36 12.65 28.35
N ALA A 286 -8.54 12.10 28.61
CA ALA A 286 -8.92 11.62 29.95
C ALA A 286 -8.01 10.48 30.43
N LEU A 287 -7.73 9.50 29.56
CA LEU A 287 -6.83 8.39 29.88
C LEU A 287 -5.39 8.86 30.14
N ALA A 288 -4.90 9.83 29.35
CA ALA A 288 -3.58 10.41 29.56
C ALA A 288 -3.50 11.16 30.90
N ASP A 289 -4.54 11.92 31.27
CA ASP A 289 -4.60 12.63 32.56
C ASP A 289 -4.66 11.66 33.75
N GLU A 290 -5.33 10.53 33.62
CA GLU A 290 -5.28 9.47 34.63
C GLU A 290 -3.88 8.85 34.71
N ARG A 291 -3.30 8.48 33.57
CA ARG A 291 -1.97 7.85 33.50
C ARG A 291 -0.86 8.77 34.01
N ARG A 292 -0.99 10.10 33.88
CA ARG A 292 -0.07 11.07 34.46
C ARG A 292 0.01 11.02 35.99
N LYS A 293 -1.06 10.58 36.66
CA LYS A 293 -1.09 10.45 38.13
C LYS A 293 -0.25 9.26 38.62
N ASP A 294 -0.11 8.24 37.77
CA ASP A 294 0.62 7.01 38.06
C ASP A 294 1.18 6.42 36.75
N LEU A 295 2.32 6.96 36.29
CA LEU A 295 2.98 6.51 35.07
C LEU A 295 3.48 5.07 35.24
N ARG A 296 3.27 4.25 34.22
CA ARG A 296 3.59 2.82 34.21
C ARG A 296 4.75 2.52 33.25
N ASP A 297 5.10 1.24 33.16
CA ASP A 297 6.02 0.71 32.15
C ASP A 297 5.25 0.23 30.91
N ASP A 298 4.58 1.17 30.25
CA ASP A 298 3.80 0.95 29.03
C ASP A 298 4.04 2.05 27.99
N LEU A 299 3.65 1.76 26.74
CA LEU A 299 3.93 2.67 25.62
C LEU A 299 3.15 3.99 25.71
N LEU A 300 1.95 4.00 26.31
CA LEU A 300 1.24 5.25 26.58
C LEU A 300 2.03 6.15 27.55
N SER A 301 2.62 5.58 28.61
CA SER A 301 3.45 6.34 29.54
C SER A 301 4.70 6.93 28.87
N GLU A 302 5.34 6.19 27.97
CA GLU A 302 6.47 6.71 27.16
C GLU A 302 6.04 7.86 26.24
N LEU A 303 4.86 7.76 25.61
CA LEU A 303 4.32 8.82 24.76
C LEU A 303 3.90 10.06 25.57
N ILE A 304 3.36 9.88 26.77
CA ILE A 304 3.08 10.98 27.69
C ILE A 304 4.37 11.68 28.11
N ARG A 305 5.44 10.94 28.43
CA ARG A 305 6.77 11.52 28.73
C ARG A 305 7.30 12.35 27.56
N ALA A 306 7.18 11.83 26.33
CA ALA A 306 7.60 12.55 25.11
C ALA A 306 6.72 13.78 24.80
N ARG A 307 5.47 13.80 25.27
CA ARG A 307 4.64 15.01 25.20
C ARG A 307 5.09 16.01 26.26
N ASP A 308 5.28 15.56 27.50
CA ASP A 308 5.59 16.44 28.63
C ASP A 308 7.02 17.01 28.61
N ASP A 309 7.94 16.44 27.81
CA ASP A 309 9.26 17.00 27.51
C ASP A 309 9.30 17.88 26.24
N ASP A 310 8.13 18.26 25.73
CA ASP A 310 7.92 19.06 24.50
C ASP A 310 8.46 18.39 23.21
N THR A 311 8.75 17.08 23.22
CA THR A 311 9.10 16.33 21.99
C THR A 311 7.90 16.14 21.08
N MET A 312 6.66 16.12 21.61
CA MET A 312 5.40 15.99 20.88
C MET A 312 4.35 16.97 21.42
N THR A 313 3.48 17.48 20.55
CA THR A 313 2.28 18.22 20.98
C THR A 313 1.13 17.27 21.37
N ASP A 314 0.07 17.77 22.01
CA ASP A 314 -1.14 16.97 22.28
C ASP A 314 -1.78 16.42 21.00
N ALA A 315 -1.82 17.21 19.93
CA ALA A 315 -2.33 16.75 18.64
C ALA A 315 -1.46 15.63 18.05
N GLU A 316 -0.13 15.73 18.18
CA GLU A 316 0.81 14.71 17.73
C GLU A 316 0.73 13.43 18.58
N LEU A 317 0.51 13.55 19.89
CA LEU A 317 0.25 12.42 20.80
C LEU A 317 -1.01 11.67 20.37
N LEU A 318 -2.14 12.37 20.24
CA LEU A 318 -3.43 11.78 19.86
C LEU A 318 -3.36 11.15 18.46
N SER A 319 -2.77 11.83 17.49
CA SER A 319 -2.57 11.32 16.14
C SER A 319 -1.65 10.08 16.11
N THR A 320 -0.61 10.05 16.95
CA THR A 320 0.30 8.90 17.08
C THR A 320 -0.40 7.70 17.71
N LEU A 321 -1.20 7.89 18.76
CA LEU A 321 -2.02 6.84 19.36
C LEU A 321 -3.00 6.25 18.36
N LEU A 322 -3.68 7.11 17.58
CA LEU A 322 -4.60 6.68 16.53
C LEU A 322 -3.89 5.85 15.46
N LEU A 323 -2.73 6.30 14.99
CA LEU A 323 -1.91 5.54 14.04
C LEU A 323 -1.55 4.16 14.59
N LEU A 324 -1.05 4.08 15.83
CA LEU A 324 -0.60 2.82 16.43
C LEU A 324 -1.76 1.83 16.58
N ILE A 325 -2.94 2.31 16.97
CA ILE A 325 -4.13 1.47 17.12
C ILE A 325 -4.57 0.95 15.74
N ILE A 326 -4.78 1.84 14.76
CA ILE A 326 -5.23 1.45 13.41
C ILE A 326 -4.21 0.51 12.75
N ALA A 327 -2.95 0.92 12.67
CA ALA A 327 -1.89 0.17 12.00
C ALA A 327 -1.54 -1.13 12.76
N GLY A 328 -1.71 -1.15 14.08
CA GLY A 328 -1.37 -2.27 14.94
C GLY A 328 -2.33 -3.46 14.86
N HIS A 329 -3.61 -3.24 14.52
CA HIS A 329 -4.58 -4.34 14.44
C HIS A 329 -5.14 -4.61 13.04
N LYS A 330 -5.56 -3.60 12.26
CA LYS A 330 -6.20 -3.84 10.94
C LYS A 330 -5.28 -4.62 10.00
N THR A 331 -3.99 -4.30 10.00
CA THR A 331 -3.01 -4.94 9.12
C THR A 331 -2.82 -6.40 9.48
N VAL A 332 -2.71 -6.74 10.76
CA VAL A 332 -2.56 -8.12 11.22
C VAL A 332 -3.85 -8.90 11.02
N ALA A 333 -5.01 -8.30 11.26
CA ALA A 333 -6.31 -8.91 11.02
C ALA A 333 -6.45 -9.38 9.57
N ASN A 334 -6.19 -8.48 8.62
CA ASN A 334 -6.25 -8.83 7.20
C ASN A 334 -5.19 -9.85 6.80
N MET A 335 -3.97 -9.80 7.37
CA MET A 335 -2.94 -10.81 7.09
C MET A 335 -3.42 -12.22 7.50
N LEU A 336 -4.06 -12.34 8.66
CA LEU A 336 -4.59 -13.61 9.16
C LEU A 336 -5.76 -14.11 8.32
N ALA A 337 -6.72 -13.24 8.01
CA ALA A 337 -7.89 -13.61 7.21
C ALA A 337 -7.51 -13.93 5.74
N ASN A 338 -6.77 -13.05 5.08
CA ASN A 338 -6.31 -13.25 3.71
C ASN A 338 -5.41 -14.50 3.60
N GLY A 339 -4.49 -14.67 4.55
CA GLY A 339 -3.59 -15.82 4.59
C GLY A 339 -4.33 -17.13 4.80
N THR A 340 -5.35 -17.15 5.66
CA THR A 340 -6.18 -18.34 5.86
C THR A 340 -6.96 -18.69 4.60
N LEU A 341 -7.56 -17.70 3.92
CA LEU A 341 -8.23 -17.91 2.64
C LEU A 341 -7.25 -18.41 1.56
N LEU A 342 -6.04 -17.83 1.46
CA LEU A 342 -5.01 -18.28 0.52
C LEU A 342 -4.60 -19.73 0.76
N LEU A 343 -4.40 -20.12 2.02
CA LEU A 343 -4.08 -21.51 2.38
C LEU A 343 -5.23 -22.47 2.05
N LEU A 344 -6.49 -22.07 2.31
CA LEU A 344 -7.66 -22.90 1.96
C LEU A 344 -7.84 -23.05 0.44
N ARG A 345 -7.45 -22.05 -0.36
CA ARG A 345 -7.40 -22.11 -1.82
C ARG A 345 -6.29 -23.01 -2.37
N HIS A 346 -5.25 -23.26 -1.58
CA HIS A 346 -4.06 -24.03 -1.96
C HIS A 346 -3.85 -25.20 -0.98
N PRO A 347 -4.69 -26.25 -1.05
CA PRO A 347 -4.69 -27.33 -0.08
C PRO A 347 -3.36 -28.11 -0.03
N ASP A 348 -2.60 -28.13 -1.12
CA ASP A 348 -1.24 -28.68 -1.18
C ASP A 348 -0.26 -27.87 -0.33
N GLN A 349 -0.29 -26.53 -0.43
CA GLN A 349 0.49 -25.62 0.40
C GLN A 349 0.08 -25.72 1.87
N LEU A 350 -1.21 -25.78 2.17
CA LEU A 350 -1.71 -25.97 3.54
C LEU A 350 -1.27 -27.32 4.13
N ALA A 351 -1.35 -28.40 3.36
CA ALA A 351 -0.88 -29.72 3.79
C ALA A 351 0.63 -29.71 4.08
N MET A 352 1.42 -29.06 3.23
CA MET A 352 2.86 -28.88 3.44
C MET A 352 3.14 -28.09 4.72
N LEU A 353 2.41 -27.00 4.97
CA LEU A 353 2.56 -26.18 6.17
C LEU A 353 2.15 -26.92 7.45
N ARG A 354 1.14 -27.78 7.40
CA ARG A 354 0.76 -28.66 8.52
C ARG A 354 1.83 -29.71 8.81
N ALA A 355 2.46 -30.26 7.76
CA ALA A 355 3.51 -31.26 7.89
C ALA A 355 4.83 -30.67 8.43
N ASP A 356 5.15 -29.43 8.05
CA ASP A 356 6.33 -28.70 8.51
C ASP A 356 5.98 -27.27 8.97
N PRO A 357 5.60 -27.10 10.25
CA PRO A 357 5.36 -25.77 10.83
C PRO A 357 6.58 -24.83 10.81
N GLY A 358 7.79 -25.35 10.55
CA GLY A 358 8.99 -24.54 10.32
C GLY A 358 8.88 -23.62 9.11
N LEU A 359 7.94 -23.88 8.19
CA LEU A 359 7.66 -23.05 7.02
C LEU A 359 6.77 -21.84 7.30
N ILE A 360 6.16 -21.72 8.50
CA ILE A 360 5.24 -20.62 8.83
C ILE A 360 5.85 -19.23 8.58
N PRO A 361 7.11 -18.93 8.99
CA PRO A 361 7.71 -17.64 8.69
C PRO A 361 7.78 -17.35 7.19
N SER A 362 8.11 -18.34 6.36
CA SER A 362 8.17 -18.20 4.90
C SER A 362 6.77 -18.05 4.28
N ALA A 363 5.79 -18.80 4.78
CA ALA A 363 4.39 -18.69 4.38
C ALA A 363 3.83 -17.29 4.64
N ILE A 364 4.16 -16.67 5.78
CA ILE A 364 3.75 -15.30 6.11
C ILE A 364 4.29 -14.30 5.09
N GLU A 365 5.57 -14.39 4.71
CA GLU A 365 6.14 -13.49 3.70
C GLU A 365 5.45 -13.67 2.33
N GLU A 366 5.11 -14.91 1.94
CA GLU A 366 4.37 -15.15 0.70
C GLU A 366 2.91 -14.66 0.77
N ILE A 367 2.23 -14.83 1.91
CA ILE A 367 0.89 -14.26 2.14
C ILE A 367 0.94 -12.73 1.99
N LEU A 368 1.94 -12.09 2.59
CA LEU A 368 2.11 -10.64 2.52
C LEU A 368 2.45 -10.18 1.10
N ARG A 369 3.19 -10.97 0.31
CA ARG A 369 3.46 -10.66 -1.10
C ARG A 369 2.18 -10.74 -1.95
N CYS A 370 1.42 -11.82 -1.82
CA CYS A 370 0.25 -12.08 -2.67
C CYS A 370 -0.97 -11.21 -2.30
N GLU A 371 -1.35 -11.18 -1.03
CA GLU A 371 -2.55 -10.48 -0.56
C GLU A 371 -2.23 -9.68 0.72
N GLY A 372 -1.17 -8.88 0.63
CA GLY A 372 -0.71 -8.01 1.71
C GLY A 372 -1.79 -7.06 2.20
N SER A 373 -1.88 -6.90 3.52
CA SER A 373 -2.96 -6.18 4.20
C SER A 373 -3.12 -4.71 3.80
N ALA A 374 -2.02 -4.07 3.39
CA ALA A 374 -2.02 -2.75 2.78
C ALA A 374 -1.87 -2.94 1.27
N ALA A 375 -2.97 -2.72 0.53
CA ALA A 375 -2.94 -2.76 -0.93
C ALA A 375 -2.16 -1.55 -1.45
N TRP A 376 -2.43 -0.38 -0.87
CA TRP A 376 -1.84 0.90 -1.27
C TRP A 376 -0.95 1.46 -0.15
N ALA A 377 0.13 2.15 -0.51
CA ALA A 377 0.90 2.93 0.46
C ALA A 377 0.12 4.20 0.85
N SER A 378 0.37 4.70 2.06
CA SER A 378 -0.28 5.94 2.54
C SER A 378 0.14 7.17 1.75
N LEU A 379 -0.66 8.24 1.89
CA LEU A 379 -0.56 9.55 1.24
C LEU A 379 0.85 9.95 0.80
N ARG A 380 1.01 10.19 -0.49
CA ARG A 380 2.11 10.93 -1.10
C ARG A 380 1.57 11.96 -2.06
N VAL A 381 2.11 13.17 -1.99
CA VAL A 381 1.85 14.25 -2.94
C VAL A 381 3.18 14.78 -3.48
N ALA A 382 3.21 15.14 -4.75
CA ALA A 382 4.40 15.72 -5.37
C ALA A 382 4.67 17.12 -4.79
N GLY A 383 5.75 17.30 -4.04
CA GLY A 383 6.13 18.61 -3.46
C GLY A 383 6.65 19.63 -4.49
N GLN A 384 7.04 19.13 -5.66
CA GLN A 384 7.56 19.88 -6.80
C GLN A 384 7.23 19.11 -8.10
N ASP A 385 7.37 19.79 -9.25
CA ASP A 385 7.33 19.08 -10.53
C ASP A 385 8.46 18.05 -10.56
N MET A 386 8.13 16.83 -10.98
CA MET A 386 9.04 15.70 -10.98
C MET A 386 8.75 14.74 -12.14
N GLU A 387 9.66 13.81 -12.35
CA GLU A 387 9.47 12.66 -13.25
C GLU A 387 9.59 11.40 -12.40
N LEU A 388 8.67 10.44 -12.62
CA LEU A 388 8.65 9.14 -11.94
C LEU A 388 8.28 8.05 -12.95
N GLY A 389 9.11 7.02 -13.09
CA GLY A 389 8.87 5.96 -14.08
C GLY A 389 8.79 6.47 -15.53
N GLY A 390 9.47 7.58 -15.85
CA GLY A 390 9.40 8.25 -17.15
C GLY A 390 8.16 9.14 -17.35
N VAL A 391 7.28 9.26 -16.35
CA VAL A 391 6.06 10.05 -16.40
C VAL A 391 6.25 11.39 -15.69
N PRO A 392 5.95 12.53 -16.34
CA PRO A 392 5.95 13.83 -15.67
C PRO A 392 4.78 13.93 -14.70
N ILE A 393 5.06 14.35 -13.47
CA ILE A 393 4.09 14.55 -12.38
C ILE A 393 4.19 16.00 -11.92
N ALA A 394 3.09 16.74 -12.05
CA ALA A 394 3.02 18.12 -11.61
C ALA A 394 2.97 18.23 -10.09
N LYS A 395 3.55 19.31 -9.55
CA LYS A 395 3.43 19.65 -8.12
C LYS A 395 1.97 19.65 -7.67
N GLY A 396 1.72 19.06 -6.49
CA GLY A 396 0.39 18.97 -5.90
C GLY A 396 -0.42 17.74 -6.34
N SER A 397 0.11 16.93 -7.26
CA SER A 397 -0.53 15.69 -7.70
C SER A 397 -0.41 14.59 -6.64
N PHE A 398 -1.48 13.81 -6.43
CA PHE A 398 -1.44 12.61 -5.61
C PHE A 398 -0.66 11.49 -6.33
N VAL A 399 0.10 10.72 -5.58
CA VAL A 399 0.86 9.57 -6.10
C VAL A 399 0.55 8.35 -5.24
N HIS A 400 -0.34 7.49 -5.74
CA HIS A 400 -0.77 6.26 -5.09
C HIS A 400 0.17 5.12 -5.46
N LEU A 401 0.82 4.51 -4.47
CA LEU A 401 1.76 3.41 -4.72
C LEU A 401 1.06 2.09 -4.47
N TYR A 402 0.86 1.29 -5.52
CA TYR A 402 0.12 0.04 -5.44
C TYR A 402 1.05 -1.11 -5.02
N LEU A 403 1.06 -1.43 -3.73
CA LEU A 403 1.91 -2.48 -3.14
C LEU A 403 1.49 -3.88 -3.62
N THR A 404 0.20 -4.15 -3.77
CA THR A 404 -0.29 -5.42 -4.35
C THR A 404 0.24 -5.61 -5.77
N ALA A 405 0.16 -4.58 -6.62
CA ALA A 405 0.70 -4.65 -7.98
C ALA A 405 2.21 -4.92 -8.00
N ALA A 406 2.95 -4.29 -7.10
CA ALA A 406 4.38 -4.53 -6.91
C ALA A 406 4.72 -5.92 -6.38
N GLY A 407 3.80 -6.57 -5.64
CA GLY A 407 3.92 -7.95 -5.18
C GLY A 407 3.80 -8.99 -6.30
N HIS A 408 3.21 -8.61 -7.43
CA HIS A 408 2.95 -9.47 -8.59
C HIS A 408 3.75 -9.08 -9.85
N ASP A 409 4.88 -8.39 -9.67
CA ASP A 409 5.70 -7.92 -10.80
C ASP A 409 6.60 -9.05 -11.35
N PRO A 410 6.42 -9.50 -12.61
CA PRO A 410 7.25 -10.54 -13.22
C PRO A 410 8.70 -10.11 -13.44
N ASP A 411 9.02 -8.81 -13.37
CA ASP A 411 10.40 -8.33 -13.43
C ASP A 411 11.17 -8.63 -12.12
N VAL A 412 10.46 -9.02 -11.05
CA VAL A 412 11.03 -9.31 -9.72
C VAL A 412 10.77 -10.74 -9.26
N TYR A 413 9.59 -11.31 -9.55
CA TYR A 413 9.23 -12.65 -9.10
C TYR A 413 8.98 -13.57 -10.30
N ASP A 414 9.71 -14.68 -10.34
CA ASP A 414 9.37 -15.79 -11.23
C ASP A 414 8.00 -16.35 -10.85
N ASP A 415 7.13 -16.53 -11.84
CA ASP A 415 5.75 -16.99 -11.66
C ASP A 415 5.01 -16.20 -10.57
N PRO A 416 4.77 -14.89 -10.78
CA PRO A 416 4.34 -13.97 -9.71
C PRO A 416 2.94 -14.29 -9.18
N ASP A 417 2.09 -14.93 -9.97
CA ASP A 417 0.72 -15.25 -9.56
C ASP A 417 0.61 -16.60 -8.83
N ARG A 418 1.69 -17.40 -8.82
CA ARG A 418 1.76 -18.64 -8.02
C ARG A 418 2.04 -18.32 -6.57
N PHE A 419 1.13 -18.77 -5.70
CA PHE A 419 1.32 -18.79 -4.26
C PHE A 419 2.25 -19.95 -3.87
N ASP A 420 3.46 -19.61 -3.41
CA ASP A 420 4.49 -20.57 -2.98
C ASP A 420 5.06 -20.25 -1.60
N ILE A 421 4.63 -21.00 -0.56
CA ILE A 421 5.10 -20.75 0.81
C ILE A 421 6.59 -21.05 1.00
N THR A 422 7.24 -21.69 0.03
CA THR A 422 8.69 -22.00 0.04
C THR A 422 9.53 -20.96 -0.70
N ARG A 423 8.90 -19.93 -1.29
CA ARG A 423 9.59 -18.90 -2.08
C ARG A 423 10.71 -18.24 -1.25
N SER A 424 11.95 -18.33 -1.74
CA SER A 424 13.11 -17.76 -1.06
C SER A 424 14.23 -17.39 -2.05
N PRO A 425 14.84 -16.19 -1.94
CA PRO A 425 14.42 -15.09 -1.05
C PRO A 425 13.08 -14.48 -1.50
N ASN A 426 12.30 -13.94 -0.56
CA ASN A 426 11.00 -13.31 -0.84
C ASN A 426 10.99 -11.83 -0.42
N ARG A 427 11.63 -10.97 -1.22
CA ARG A 427 11.73 -9.53 -0.91
C ARG A 427 10.52 -8.80 -1.50
N HIS A 428 9.57 -8.45 -0.66
CA HIS A 428 8.34 -7.73 -1.04
C HIS A 428 8.23 -6.36 -0.37
N LEU A 429 7.33 -5.52 -0.89
CA LEU A 429 7.13 -4.12 -0.47
C LEU A 429 5.92 -3.90 0.44
N SER A 430 5.29 -4.97 0.94
CA SER A 430 4.05 -4.88 1.74
C SER A 430 4.23 -4.22 3.10
N PHE A 431 5.48 -4.11 3.60
CA PHE A 431 5.85 -3.30 4.77
C PHE A 431 6.36 -1.89 4.40
N GLY A 432 6.27 -1.51 3.12
CA GLY A 432 6.88 -0.31 2.56
C GLY A 432 8.40 -0.43 2.43
N HIS A 433 9.03 0.70 2.12
CA HIS A 433 10.48 0.85 1.95
C HIS A 433 10.89 2.26 2.38
N GLY A 434 12.18 2.47 2.65
CA GLY A 434 12.73 3.79 2.94
C GLY A 434 12.43 4.30 4.36
N PRO A 435 12.39 5.62 4.59
CA PRO A 435 12.23 6.21 5.93
C PRO A 435 10.97 5.73 6.68
N HIS A 436 9.91 5.45 5.92
CA HIS A 436 8.61 5.01 6.41
C HIS A 436 8.42 3.48 6.39
N PHE A 437 9.51 2.70 6.29
CA PHE A 437 9.43 1.25 6.50
C PHE A 437 8.72 0.94 7.82
N CYS A 438 7.78 -0.02 7.77
CA CYS A 438 6.86 -0.33 8.85
C CYS A 438 7.61 -0.63 10.16
N ILE A 439 7.40 0.24 11.16
CA ILE A 439 8.01 0.09 12.48
C ILE A 439 7.47 -1.17 13.20
N GLY A 440 6.22 -1.54 12.94
CA GLY A 440 5.55 -2.70 13.53
C GLY A 440 5.85 -4.03 12.82
N ALA A 441 6.67 -4.07 11.77
CA ALA A 441 6.92 -5.29 11.00
C ALA A 441 7.40 -6.49 11.85
N PRO A 442 8.31 -6.33 12.84
CA PRO A 442 8.66 -7.43 13.73
C PRO A 442 7.47 -7.97 14.55
N LEU A 443 6.61 -7.08 15.04
CA LEU A 443 5.44 -7.45 15.84
C LEU A 443 4.35 -8.10 14.97
N GLY A 444 4.12 -7.60 13.76
CA GLY A 444 3.20 -8.23 12.81
C GLY A 444 3.61 -9.66 12.46
N ARG A 445 4.89 -9.88 12.14
CA ARG A 445 5.43 -11.21 11.86
C ARG A 445 5.30 -12.16 13.05
N LEU A 446 5.65 -11.69 14.26
CA LEU A 446 5.51 -12.49 15.48
C LEU A 446 4.06 -12.91 15.73
N GLN A 447 3.10 -11.99 15.58
CA GLN A 447 1.68 -12.29 15.75
C GLN A 447 1.18 -13.29 14.70
N GLY A 448 1.58 -13.12 13.43
CA GLY A 448 1.28 -14.08 12.37
C GLY A 448 1.81 -15.48 12.67
N GLU A 449 3.07 -15.57 13.12
CA GLU A 449 3.71 -16.85 13.43
C GLU A 449 2.95 -17.61 14.52
N ILE A 450 2.62 -16.93 15.62
CA ILE A 450 1.90 -17.52 16.75
C ILE A 450 0.48 -17.91 16.34
N ALA A 451 -0.23 -17.02 15.64
CA ALA A 451 -1.62 -17.24 15.23
C ALA A 451 -1.75 -18.41 14.24
N PHE A 452 -0.95 -18.43 13.17
CA PHE A 452 -0.99 -19.54 12.21
C PHE A 452 -0.56 -20.86 12.88
N ALA A 453 0.51 -20.86 13.69
CA ALA A 453 0.93 -22.08 14.39
C ALA A 453 -0.18 -22.64 15.28
N ALA A 454 -0.89 -21.78 16.02
CA ALA A 454 -1.99 -22.20 16.88
C ALA A 454 -3.21 -22.69 16.08
N LEU A 455 -3.65 -21.94 15.06
CA LEU A 455 -4.79 -22.33 14.22
C LEU A 455 -4.54 -23.67 13.53
N LEU A 456 -3.38 -23.86 12.87
CA LEU A 456 -3.06 -25.11 12.18
C LEU A 456 -2.91 -26.30 13.14
N ARG A 457 -2.37 -26.08 14.35
CA ARG A 457 -2.20 -27.14 15.34
C ARG A 457 -3.52 -27.51 16.01
N ARG A 458 -4.31 -26.52 16.43
CA ARG A 458 -5.49 -26.73 17.27
C ARG A 458 -6.75 -27.02 16.47
N LEU A 459 -6.81 -26.57 15.22
CA LEU A 459 -7.90 -26.79 14.28
C LEU A 459 -7.36 -27.59 13.08
N PRO A 460 -7.18 -28.92 13.20
CA PRO A 460 -6.63 -29.74 12.13
C PRO A 460 -7.53 -29.81 10.89
N ASP A 461 -8.84 -29.64 11.09
CA ASP A 461 -9.87 -29.93 10.08
C ASP A 461 -10.74 -28.71 9.72
N PHE A 462 -10.24 -27.48 9.92
CA PHE A 462 -11.02 -26.29 9.54
C PHE A 462 -11.14 -26.15 8.02
N GLU A 463 -12.30 -25.66 7.57
CA GLU A 463 -12.62 -25.42 6.16
C GLU A 463 -13.57 -24.21 6.01
N LEU A 464 -13.78 -23.72 4.80
CA LEU A 464 -14.79 -22.68 4.53
C LEU A 464 -16.19 -23.22 4.86
N ALA A 465 -16.99 -22.42 5.58
CA ALA A 465 -18.40 -22.74 5.85
C ALA A 465 -19.31 -22.43 4.66
N VAL A 466 -18.85 -21.59 3.74
CA VAL A 466 -19.56 -21.14 2.54
C VAL A 466 -18.77 -21.50 1.27
N PRO A 467 -19.43 -21.58 0.10
CA PRO A 467 -18.73 -21.59 -1.19
C PRO A 467 -17.75 -20.41 -1.32
N GLU A 468 -16.64 -20.62 -2.01
CA GLU A 468 -15.58 -19.61 -2.13
C GLU A 468 -16.06 -18.32 -2.81
N ASP A 469 -16.97 -18.41 -3.77
CA ASP A 469 -17.55 -17.29 -4.49
C ASP A 469 -18.51 -16.44 -3.63
N GLU A 470 -18.91 -16.93 -2.46
CA GLU A 470 -19.63 -16.15 -1.45
C GLU A 470 -18.69 -15.40 -0.48
N VAL A 471 -17.37 -15.62 -0.54
CA VAL A 471 -16.40 -14.87 0.25
C VAL A 471 -16.19 -13.47 -0.34
N VAL A 472 -16.65 -12.46 0.40
CA VAL A 472 -16.65 -11.07 -0.05
C VAL A 472 -15.37 -10.35 0.39
N TRP A 473 -14.70 -9.69 -0.55
CA TRP A 473 -13.65 -8.73 -0.28
C TRP A 473 -14.26 -7.37 0.07
N LEU A 474 -13.72 -6.71 1.09
CA LEU A 474 -14.20 -5.40 1.52
C LEU A 474 -13.86 -4.34 0.46
N ALA A 475 -14.90 -3.66 -0.04
CA ALA A 475 -14.78 -2.46 -0.86
C ALA A 475 -14.95 -1.22 0.04
N ASP A 476 -13.89 -0.44 0.20
CA ASP A 476 -13.91 0.80 0.97
C ASP A 476 -12.87 1.81 0.45
N SER A 477 -12.78 2.98 1.10
CA SER A 477 -11.84 4.04 0.71
C SER A 477 -10.49 3.96 1.44
N SER A 478 -10.24 2.89 2.19
CA SER A 478 -9.02 2.73 2.98
C SER A 478 -7.87 2.19 2.12
N LEU A 479 -6.67 2.13 2.71
CA LEU A 479 -5.49 1.54 2.06
C LEU A 479 -5.51 0.00 2.04
N SER A 480 -6.57 -0.61 2.59
CA SER A 480 -6.53 -2.01 2.98
C SER A 480 -6.91 -2.97 1.86
N ARG A 481 -6.37 -4.18 1.93
CA ARG A 481 -6.86 -5.37 1.22
C ARG A 481 -7.29 -6.37 2.26
N GLY A 482 -8.59 -6.64 2.35
CA GLY A 482 -9.14 -7.49 3.39
C GLY A 482 -10.50 -8.05 3.03
N LEU A 483 -10.90 -9.10 3.74
CA LEU A 483 -12.22 -9.71 3.62
C LEU A 483 -13.25 -8.94 4.45
N ALA A 484 -14.52 -8.96 4.03
CA ALA A 484 -15.63 -8.46 4.82
C ALA A 484 -16.04 -9.46 5.93
N ALA A 485 -15.88 -10.76 5.65
CA ALA A 485 -16.05 -11.87 6.57
C ALA A 485 -15.29 -13.10 6.02
N LEU A 486 -14.93 -14.05 6.88
CA LEU A 486 -14.39 -15.35 6.50
C LEU A 486 -15.08 -16.47 7.30
N PRO A 487 -16.25 -16.94 6.86
CA PRO A 487 -16.98 -18.01 7.53
C PRO A 487 -16.23 -19.35 7.46
N LEU A 488 -15.93 -19.94 8.62
CA LEU A 488 -15.24 -21.23 8.74
C LEU A 488 -16.04 -22.23 9.54
N ARG A 489 -16.01 -23.50 9.14
CA ARG A 489 -16.29 -24.63 10.03
C ARG A 489 -15.05 -24.92 10.84
N VAL A 490 -15.18 -24.92 12.17
CA VAL A 490 -14.06 -25.09 13.10
C VAL A 490 -13.51 -26.53 13.07
N GLY A 491 -14.38 -27.50 12.86
CA GLY A 491 -14.03 -28.92 12.99
C GLY A 491 -13.71 -29.30 14.43
N ARG A 492 -12.83 -30.30 14.62
CA ARG A 492 -12.34 -30.68 15.95
C ARG A 492 -11.46 -29.57 16.50
N ARG A 493 -11.57 -29.28 17.80
CA ARG A 493 -10.72 -28.30 18.48
C ARG A 493 -9.88 -28.96 19.56
N LEU A 494 -8.57 -29.06 19.32
CA LEU A 494 -7.62 -29.59 20.29
C LEU A 494 -7.33 -28.58 21.41
N PRO A 495 -6.98 -29.03 22.63
CA PRO A 495 -6.58 -28.13 23.72
C PRO A 495 -5.30 -27.34 23.41
N ARG A 496 -5.05 -26.28 24.19
CA ARG A 496 -3.85 -25.43 24.08
C ARG A 496 -2.56 -26.21 24.31
#